data_AF-A0A6L5X5C6-F1
#
_entry.id   AF-A0A6L5X5C6-F1
#
_cell.length_a   1.000
_cell.length_b   1.000
_cell.length_c   1.000
_cell.angle_alpha   90.00
_cell.angle_beta   90.00
_cell.angle_gamma   90.00
#
_symmetry.space_group_name_H-M   'P 1'
#
loop_
_entity.id
_entity.type
_entity.pdbx_description
1 polymer ?
#
loop_
_entity_poly.entity_id
_entity_poly.type
_entity_poly.pdbx_seq_one_letter_code
_entity_poly.pdbx_strand_id
1 'polypeptide(L)'
;MYDIENYYEAKSVEDAIAHLAADEKAEVIAGGTDVLVKLRAGKDVGCDLVSIHEIPELKGVDRLTDGTIVIGPATCFTDITNDPIIQERLPYLGEAVDTVGGPQIRNMGTIGGNLCNGATSADSGATMQTLDATLVLQGPEGSREVPVTEFYTGPGRTVRKRDEVLIAILVKPEDYIGYSGCYIKYGKRRSMEIATLGCCVRVKLEAVDAKQAEAGETGGTQDSSTTRREDAASTEQKDAAGSPALPGAGFSLADVRIGYGVAAPTPIRCRKTEQMLKGMSADDPAIYDIIATHVEEEVHPRSSWRASKEFRVQLIREMAKRALEQAILRGIGKGTPGAGDFLPVELEGKQKMRETMTQDTAEVARTADGGKDTGCGKGGEHHA
;
A
#
# COMPACT_ATOMS: atom_id res chain seq x y z
N MET A 1 -27.72 9.97 16.87
CA MET A 1 -27.72 8.66 17.54
C MET A 1 -27.43 7.63 16.46
N TYR A 2 -26.72 6.53 16.76
CA TYR A 2 -26.58 5.44 15.78
C TYR A 2 -27.93 4.73 15.70
N ASP A 3 -28.39 4.46 14.49
CA ASP A 3 -29.69 3.81 14.24
C ASP A 3 -29.51 2.29 14.24
N ILE A 4 -29.36 1.74 15.45
CA ILE A 4 -29.19 0.30 15.73
C ILE A 4 -30.43 -0.22 16.47
N GLU A 5 -30.89 -1.42 16.12
CA GLU A 5 -32.00 -2.07 16.82
C GLU A 5 -31.49 -2.74 18.11
N ASN A 6 -30.52 -3.65 17.99
CA ASN A 6 -29.88 -4.31 19.13
C ASN A 6 -28.34 -4.34 19.02
N TYR A 7 -27.68 -4.52 20.17
CA TYR A 7 -26.24 -4.80 20.26
C TYR A 7 -26.04 -6.04 21.12
N TYR A 8 -25.46 -7.09 20.52
CA TYR A 8 -25.16 -8.36 21.17
C TYR A 8 -23.65 -8.54 21.28
N GLU A 9 -23.18 -8.92 22.47
CA GLU A 9 -21.77 -9.23 22.72
C GLU A 9 -21.56 -10.73 22.70
N ALA A 10 -20.95 -11.23 21.63
CA ALA A 10 -20.76 -12.67 21.44
C ALA A 10 -19.66 -13.23 22.35
N LYS A 11 -19.89 -14.43 22.87
CA LYS A 11 -19.00 -15.09 23.84
C LYS A 11 -17.97 -16.01 23.21
N SER A 12 -18.17 -16.37 21.94
CA SER A 12 -17.33 -17.26 21.13
C SER A 12 -17.61 -17.01 19.64
N VAL A 13 -16.76 -17.55 18.78
CA VAL A 13 -17.00 -17.51 17.32
C VAL A 13 -18.31 -18.21 16.97
N GLU A 14 -18.60 -19.37 17.56
CA GLU A 14 -19.83 -20.13 17.31
C GLU A 14 -21.07 -19.34 17.73
N ASP A 15 -21.00 -18.65 18.87
CA ASP A 15 -22.08 -17.79 19.37
C ASP A 15 -22.33 -16.59 18.44
N ALA A 16 -21.26 -15.96 17.92
CA ALA A 16 -21.38 -14.88 16.95
C ALA A 16 -22.04 -15.37 15.65
N ILE A 17 -21.59 -16.51 15.12
CA ILE A 17 -22.15 -17.12 13.90
C ILE A 17 -23.61 -17.50 14.10
N ALA A 18 -23.99 -18.04 15.26
CA ALA A 18 -25.38 -18.39 15.55
C ALA A 18 -26.29 -17.16 15.53
N HIS A 19 -25.87 -16.05 16.14
CA HIS A 19 -26.62 -14.79 16.14
C HIS A 19 -26.69 -14.17 14.75
N LEU A 20 -25.57 -14.17 14.02
CA LEU A 20 -25.58 -13.73 12.62
C LEU A 20 -26.56 -14.60 11.84
N ALA A 21 -26.42 -15.93 11.81
CA ALA A 21 -27.28 -16.82 11.04
C ALA A 21 -28.79 -16.69 11.36
N ALA A 22 -29.14 -16.34 12.60
CA ALA A 22 -30.52 -16.16 13.03
C ALA A 22 -31.19 -14.87 12.53
N ASP A 23 -30.42 -13.83 12.20
CA ASP A 23 -30.95 -12.56 11.71
C ASP A 23 -30.18 -12.05 10.48
N GLU A 24 -30.87 -11.95 9.34
CA GLU A 24 -30.30 -11.43 8.09
C GLU A 24 -29.93 -9.94 8.17
N LYS A 25 -30.52 -9.19 9.10
CA LYS A 25 -30.15 -7.79 9.36
C LYS A 25 -28.94 -7.66 10.28
N ALA A 26 -28.52 -8.73 10.94
CA ALA A 26 -27.38 -8.68 11.84
C ALA A 26 -26.07 -8.49 11.09
N GLU A 27 -25.29 -7.51 11.52
CA GLU A 27 -23.96 -7.17 11.00
C GLU A 27 -22.90 -7.38 12.08
N VAL A 28 -21.77 -7.98 11.67
CA VAL A 28 -20.64 -8.20 12.57
C VAL A 28 -19.94 -6.88 12.88
N ILE A 29 -19.59 -6.66 14.14
CA ILE A 29 -18.79 -5.51 14.57
C ILE A 29 -17.56 -5.96 15.36
N ALA A 30 -16.39 -5.46 14.98
CA ALA A 30 -15.16 -5.57 15.76
C ALA A 30 -14.84 -4.20 16.39
N GLY A 31 -13.87 -3.47 15.83
CA GLY A 31 -13.49 -2.14 16.29
C GLY A 31 -14.50 -1.01 16.07
N GLY A 32 -15.52 -1.24 15.25
CA GLY A 32 -16.57 -0.24 14.95
C GLY A 32 -16.15 0.98 14.12
N THR A 33 -14.86 1.16 13.81
CA THR A 33 -14.32 2.36 13.14
C THR A 33 -14.83 2.60 11.72
N ASP A 34 -15.39 1.57 11.07
CA ASP A 34 -16.06 1.66 9.77
C ASP A 34 -17.58 1.44 9.89
N VAL A 35 -18.02 0.39 10.59
CA VAL A 35 -19.44 0.02 10.73
C VAL A 35 -20.26 1.16 11.34
N LEU A 36 -19.79 1.76 12.44
CA LEU A 36 -20.50 2.86 13.09
C LEU A 36 -20.53 4.12 12.20
N VAL A 37 -19.51 4.33 11.37
CA VAL A 37 -19.47 5.45 10.42
C VAL A 37 -20.50 5.25 9.30
N LYS A 38 -20.64 4.03 8.79
CA LYS A 38 -21.68 3.66 7.79
C LYS A 38 -23.08 3.89 8.35
N LEU A 39 -23.34 3.42 9.58
CA LEU A 39 -24.60 3.64 10.30
C LEU A 39 -24.94 5.12 10.47
N ARG A 40 -23.96 5.92 10.91
CA ARG A 40 -24.14 7.38 11.05
C ARG A 40 -24.45 8.06 9.72
N ALA A 41 -23.95 7.52 8.60
CA ALA A 41 -24.23 8.00 7.26
C ALA A 41 -25.57 7.48 6.68
N GLY A 42 -26.38 6.78 7.47
CA GLY A 42 -27.68 6.24 7.06
C GLY A 42 -27.60 4.97 6.22
N LYS A 43 -26.46 4.27 6.23
CA LYS A 43 -26.33 2.94 5.63
C LYS A 43 -26.57 1.88 6.69
N ASP A 44 -27.20 0.77 6.29
CA ASP A 44 -27.45 -0.38 7.16
C ASP A 44 -28.26 -0.02 8.43
N VAL A 45 -29.14 0.98 8.32
CA VAL A 45 -29.98 1.47 9.43
C VAL A 45 -30.93 0.39 9.95
N GLY A 46 -31.12 0.36 11.27
CA GLY A 46 -31.95 -0.65 11.93
C GLY A 46 -31.34 -2.05 11.89
N CYS A 47 -30.02 -2.16 11.73
CA CYS A 47 -29.33 -3.44 11.88
C CYS A 47 -29.15 -3.81 13.35
N ASP A 48 -29.06 -5.12 13.59
CA ASP A 48 -28.51 -5.66 14.82
C ASP A 48 -26.99 -5.75 14.70
N LEU A 49 -26.28 -5.43 15.78
CA LEU A 49 -24.83 -5.54 15.83
C LEU A 49 -24.40 -6.74 16.65
N VAL A 50 -23.64 -7.65 16.05
CA VAL A 50 -23.03 -8.80 16.72
C VAL A 50 -21.55 -8.52 16.93
N SER A 51 -21.18 -8.18 18.16
CA SER A 51 -19.83 -7.81 18.52
C SER A 51 -18.94 -9.03 18.76
N ILE A 52 -17.82 -9.07 18.05
CA ILE A 52 -16.73 -10.03 18.23
C ILE A 52 -15.53 -9.42 18.97
N HIS A 53 -15.66 -8.17 19.45
CA HIS A 53 -14.55 -7.41 19.99
C HIS A 53 -13.93 -8.06 21.24
N GLU A 54 -14.70 -8.77 22.06
CA GLU A 54 -14.22 -9.35 23.32
C GLU A 54 -13.83 -10.83 23.24
N ILE A 55 -13.87 -11.43 22.05
CA ILE A 55 -13.52 -12.84 21.86
C ILE A 55 -11.98 -13.01 21.91
N PRO A 56 -11.40 -13.66 22.95
CA PRO A 56 -9.94 -13.67 23.14
C PRO A 56 -9.19 -14.45 22.07
N GLU A 57 -9.76 -15.56 21.58
CA GLU A 57 -9.18 -16.40 20.51
C GLU A 57 -9.06 -15.69 19.15
N LEU A 58 -9.70 -14.53 18.97
CA LEU A 58 -9.57 -13.70 17.77
C LEU A 58 -8.49 -12.62 17.90
N LYS A 59 -7.78 -12.54 19.02
CA LYS A 59 -6.78 -11.51 19.32
C LYS A 59 -5.37 -12.11 19.42
N GLY A 60 -4.38 -11.28 19.12
CA GLY A 60 -2.96 -11.61 19.27
C GLY A 60 -2.30 -12.06 17.97
N VAL A 61 -1.00 -12.31 18.09
CA VAL A 61 -0.16 -12.87 17.03
C VAL A 61 0.60 -14.03 17.63
N ASP A 62 0.46 -15.20 17.02
CA ASP A 62 1.09 -16.43 17.46
C ASP A 62 1.89 -17.08 16.32
N ARG A 63 2.67 -18.09 16.66
CA ARG A 63 3.40 -18.92 15.70
C ARG A 63 3.14 -20.39 15.97
N LEU A 64 2.68 -21.10 14.94
CA LEU A 64 2.50 -22.55 14.98
C LEU A 64 3.85 -23.28 14.97
N THR A 65 3.82 -24.57 15.27
CA THR A 65 5.04 -25.43 15.32
C THR A 65 5.75 -25.54 13.99
N ASP A 66 5.04 -25.43 12.87
CA ASP A 66 5.61 -25.42 11.51
C ASP A 66 6.22 -24.06 11.12
N GLY A 67 6.08 -23.05 11.99
CA GLY A 67 6.53 -21.69 11.76
C GLY A 67 5.49 -20.76 11.14
N THR A 68 4.28 -21.23 10.81
CA THR A 68 3.20 -20.38 10.30
C THR A 68 2.85 -19.31 11.33
N ILE A 69 2.85 -18.04 10.92
CA ILE A 69 2.37 -16.93 11.75
C ILE A 69 0.86 -16.87 11.65
N VAL A 70 0.19 -16.80 12.80
CA VAL A 70 -1.27 -16.67 12.91
C VAL A 70 -1.58 -15.30 13.51
N ILE A 71 -2.30 -14.48 12.78
CA ILE A 71 -2.75 -13.17 13.25
C ILE A 71 -4.25 -13.25 13.52
N GLY A 72 -4.61 -12.97 14.78
CA GLY A 72 -6.00 -12.83 15.21
C GLY A 72 -6.67 -11.64 14.52
N PRO A 73 -7.83 -11.81 13.87
CA PRO A 73 -8.47 -10.75 13.09
C PRO A 73 -9.10 -9.62 13.94
N ALA A 74 -9.35 -9.87 15.22
CA ALA A 74 -9.77 -8.85 16.19
C ALA A 74 -8.59 -8.09 16.82
N THR A 75 -7.34 -8.38 16.42
CA THR A 75 -6.16 -7.64 16.87
C THR A 75 -6.17 -6.21 16.32
N CYS A 76 -6.05 -5.23 17.21
CA CYS A 76 -6.01 -3.81 16.86
C CYS A 76 -4.69 -3.46 16.16
N PHE A 77 -4.71 -2.43 15.31
CA PHE A 77 -3.51 -2.02 14.58
C PHE A 77 -2.35 -1.63 15.51
N THR A 78 -2.64 -0.99 16.64
CA THR A 78 -1.63 -0.67 17.65
C THR A 78 -0.94 -1.93 18.18
N ASP A 79 -1.70 -2.99 18.42
CA ASP A 79 -1.13 -4.25 18.93
C ASP A 79 -0.30 -4.93 17.84
N ILE A 80 -0.76 -4.94 16.59
CA ILE A 80 0.02 -5.45 15.45
C ILE A 80 1.35 -4.71 15.30
N THR A 81 1.37 -3.37 15.37
CA THR A 81 2.59 -2.57 15.25
C THR A 81 3.61 -2.88 16.36
N ASN A 82 3.12 -3.16 17.57
CA ASN A 82 3.95 -3.39 18.75
C ASN A 82 4.26 -4.87 19.02
N ASP A 83 3.68 -5.78 18.24
CA ASP A 83 3.87 -7.21 18.43
C ASP A 83 5.31 -7.65 18.09
N PRO A 84 5.99 -8.41 18.96
CA PRO A 84 7.37 -8.83 18.73
C PRO A 84 7.56 -9.71 17.48
N ILE A 85 6.60 -10.58 17.15
CA ILE A 85 6.69 -11.43 15.95
C ILE A 85 6.55 -10.55 14.70
N ILE A 86 5.65 -9.56 14.72
CA ILE A 86 5.48 -8.62 13.62
C ILE A 86 6.72 -7.75 13.43
N GLN A 87 7.28 -7.18 14.50
CA GLN A 87 8.49 -6.35 14.42
C GLN A 87 9.69 -7.15 13.90
N GLU A 88 9.84 -8.41 14.31
CA GLU A 88 10.94 -9.26 13.89
C GLU A 88 10.77 -9.78 12.46
N ARG A 89 9.56 -10.24 12.09
CA ARG A 89 9.35 -11.03 10.86
C ARG A 89 8.61 -10.28 9.78
N LEU A 90 7.69 -9.38 10.14
CA LEU A 90 6.80 -8.68 9.23
C LEU A 90 6.83 -7.15 9.43
N PRO A 91 8.00 -6.48 9.56
CA PRO A 91 8.05 -5.07 9.95
C PRO A 91 7.32 -4.14 8.97
N TYR A 92 7.28 -4.48 7.68
CA TYR A 92 6.51 -3.75 6.64
C TYR A 92 4.99 -3.84 6.85
N LEU A 93 4.47 -4.87 7.52
CA LEU A 93 3.07 -4.89 7.96
C LEU A 93 2.86 -3.90 9.11
N GLY A 94 3.76 -3.90 10.09
CA GLY A 94 3.75 -2.94 11.20
C GLY A 94 3.78 -1.49 10.70
N GLU A 95 4.65 -1.21 9.73
CA GLU A 95 4.73 0.07 9.01
C GLU A 95 3.39 0.45 8.36
N ALA A 96 2.77 -0.48 7.63
CA ALA A 96 1.51 -0.22 6.95
C ALA A 96 0.40 0.14 7.94
N VAL A 97 0.21 -0.67 8.98
CA VAL A 97 -0.90 -0.48 9.92
C VAL A 97 -0.68 0.69 10.87
N ASP A 98 0.57 1.09 11.17
CA ASP A 98 0.84 2.28 11.97
C ASP A 98 0.46 3.58 11.24
N THR A 99 0.32 3.55 9.91
CA THR A 99 -0.15 4.70 9.13
C THR A 99 -1.68 4.82 9.04
N VAL A 100 -2.42 3.88 9.63
CA VAL A 100 -3.90 3.89 9.60
C VAL A 100 -4.42 4.97 10.54
N GLY A 101 -5.22 5.90 9.99
CA GLY A 101 -5.90 6.93 10.78
C GLY A 101 -4.97 7.67 11.74
N GLY A 102 -5.37 7.72 13.01
CA GLY A 102 -4.57 8.21 14.12
C GLY A 102 -4.66 7.23 15.29
N PRO A 103 -3.98 7.51 16.42
CA PRO A 103 -3.89 6.56 17.53
C PRO A 103 -5.24 6.04 18.02
N GLN A 104 -6.28 6.87 18.06
CA GLN A 104 -7.63 6.47 18.46
C GLN A 104 -8.25 5.45 17.50
N ILE A 105 -8.01 5.62 16.19
CA ILE A 105 -8.45 4.66 15.18
C ILE A 105 -7.64 3.38 15.29
N ARG A 106 -6.33 3.45 15.57
CA ARG A 106 -5.48 2.26 15.67
C ARG A 106 -5.70 1.42 16.92
N ASN A 107 -6.12 2.05 18.01
CA ASN A 107 -6.48 1.36 19.25
C ASN A 107 -7.82 0.61 19.17
N MET A 108 -8.67 0.93 18.18
CA MET A 108 -9.98 0.28 18.00
C MET A 108 -10.06 -0.54 16.72
N GLY A 109 -9.59 0.00 15.61
CA GLY A 109 -9.63 -0.63 14.29
C GLY A 109 -8.77 -1.89 14.27
N THR A 110 -9.35 -2.97 13.75
CA THR A 110 -8.70 -4.29 13.72
C THR A 110 -8.22 -4.64 12.33
N ILE A 111 -7.19 -5.49 12.25
CA ILE A 111 -6.65 -5.94 10.97
C ILE A 111 -7.69 -6.73 10.16
N GLY A 112 -8.50 -7.58 10.82
CA GLY A 112 -9.57 -8.32 10.16
C GLY A 112 -10.68 -7.41 9.66
N GLY A 113 -11.07 -6.40 10.45
CA GLY A 113 -12.02 -5.37 10.01
C GLY A 113 -11.53 -4.61 8.78
N ASN A 114 -10.23 -4.30 8.70
CA ASN A 114 -9.63 -3.64 7.55
C ASN A 114 -9.75 -4.47 6.27
N LEU A 115 -9.44 -5.76 6.36
CA LEU A 115 -9.50 -6.70 5.25
C LEU A 115 -10.94 -6.95 4.83
N CYS A 116 -11.82 -7.31 5.76
CA CYS A 116 -13.23 -7.62 5.49
C CYS A 116 -14.04 -6.43 4.98
N ASN A 117 -13.68 -5.20 5.35
CA ASN A 117 -14.31 -3.99 4.80
C ASN A 117 -14.09 -3.84 3.29
N GLY A 118 -13.04 -4.44 2.72
CA GLY A 118 -12.79 -4.45 1.28
C GLY A 118 -12.45 -3.09 0.68
N ALA A 119 -12.13 -2.09 1.51
CA ALA A 119 -11.79 -0.76 1.02
C ALA A 119 -10.52 -0.82 0.15
N THR A 120 -10.54 -0.16 -1.01
CA THR A 120 -9.38 -0.14 -1.91
C THR A 120 -8.15 0.53 -1.30
N SER A 121 -8.37 1.34 -0.26
CA SER A 121 -7.37 2.05 0.53
C SER A 121 -7.07 1.40 1.88
N ALA A 122 -7.42 0.12 2.06
CA ALA A 122 -6.98 -0.66 3.21
C ALA A 122 -5.45 -0.76 3.21
N ASP A 123 -4.80 -0.17 4.21
CA ASP A 123 -3.33 -0.10 4.27
C ASP A 123 -2.72 -1.50 4.42
N SER A 124 -3.37 -2.43 5.14
CA SER A 124 -2.92 -3.82 5.27
C SER A 124 -3.18 -4.68 4.02
N GLY A 125 -4.02 -4.22 3.09
CA GLY A 125 -4.39 -5.01 1.91
C GLY A 125 -3.18 -5.31 1.02
N ALA A 126 -2.32 -4.31 0.78
CA ALA A 126 -1.14 -4.47 -0.07
C ALA A 126 -0.10 -5.41 0.56
N THR A 127 0.11 -5.32 1.89
CA THR A 127 1.06 -6.18 2.59
C THR A 127 0.55 -7.62 2.68
N MET A 128 -0.75 -7.83 2.89
CA MET A 128 -1.33 -9.18 2.85
C MET A 128 -1.17 -9.82 1.47
N GLN A 129 -1.37 -9.06 0.38
CA GLN A 129 -1.13 -9.55 -0.98
C GLN A 129 0.32 -10.01 -1.20
N THR A 130 1.32 -9.25 -0.72
CA THR A 130 2.72 -9.67 -0.85
C THR A 130 3.10 -10.80 0.10
N LEU A 131 2.31 -11.03 1.15
CA LEU A 131 2.48 -12.14 2.09
C LEU A 131 1.83 -13.45 1.63
N ASP A 132 1.12 -13.47 0.49
CA ASP A 132 0.27 -14.59 0.09
C ASP A 132 -0.62 -15.09 1.26
N ALA A 133 -1.11 -14.14 2.07
CA ALA A 133 -1.84 -14.47 3.29
C ALA A 133 -3.09 -15.31 2.98
N THR A 134 -3.37 -16.28 3.85
CA THR A 134 -4.58 -17.11 3.78
C THR A 134 -5.55 -16.68 4.86
N LEU A 135 -6.79 -16.41 4.49
CA LEU A 135 -7.85 -15.94 5.38
C LEU A 135 -8.77 -17.10 5.73
N VAL A 136 -8.92 -17.40 7.02
CA VAL A 136 -9.76 -18.51 7.49
C VAL A 136 -11.11 -17.94 7.91
N LEU A 137 -12.15 -18.30 7.18
CA LEU A 137 -13.53 -17.90 7.44
C LEU A 137 -14.28 -19.07 8.09
N GLN A 138 -15.06 -18.79 9.11
CA GLN A 138 -15.95 -19.77 9.74
C GLN A 138 -17.39 -19.26 9.64
N GLY A 139 -18.28 -20.11 9.15
CA GLY A 139 -19.73 -19.87 9.10
C GLY A 139 -20.51 -21.07 9.63
N PRO A 140 -21.84 -21.10 9.44
CA PRO A 140 -22.67 -22.19 9.95
C PRO A 140 -22.36 -23.56 9.31
N GLU A 141 -21.76 -23.56 8.11
CA GLU A 141 -21.35 -24.77 7.37
C GLU A 141 -19.94 -25.26 7.73
N GLY A 142 -19.26 -24.59 8.68
CA GLY A 142 -17.89 -24.87 9.09
C GLY A 142 -16.89 -23.84 8.59
N SER A 143 -15.61 -24.24 8.55
CA SER A 143 -14.50 -23.35 8.21
C SER A 143 -13.97 -23.59 6.79
N ARG A 144 -13.51 -22.51 6.15
CA ARG A 144 -12.82 -22.57 4.85
C ARG A 144 -11.67 -21.57 4.80
N GLU A 145 -10.66 -21.94 4.03
CA GLU A 145 -9.50 -21.09 3.75
C GLU A 145 -9.69 -20.37 2.41
N VAL A 146 -9.33 -19.09 2.38
CA VAL A 146 -9.40 -18.25 1.18
C VAL A 146 -8.08 -17.51 1.01
N PRO A 147 -7.32 -17.74 -0.07
CA PRO A 147 -6.17 -16.91 -0.39
C PRO A 147 -6.59 -15.44 -0.52
N VAL A 148 -5.83 -14.50 0.05
CA VAL A 148 -6.18 -13.06 -0.02
C VAL A 148 -6.27 -12.55 -1.47
N THR A 149 -5.56 -13.21 -2.40
CA THR A 149 -5.63 -12.96 -3.85
C THR A 149 -7.01 -13.22 -4.45
N GLU A 150 -7.82 -14.07 -3.81
CA GLU A 150 -9.17 -14.45 -4.21
C GLU A 150 -10.25 -13.86 -3.30
N PHE A 151 -9.84 -13.15 -2.24
CA PHE A 151 -10.78 -12.68 -1.22
C PHE A 151 -11.62 -11.47 -1.67
N TYR A 152 -11.05 -10.58 -2.48
CA TYR A 152 -11.71 -9.35 -2.92
C TYR A 152 -12.43 -9.53 -4.27
N THR A 153 -13.71 -9.18 -4.32
CA THR A 153 -14.54 -9.26 -5.55
C THR A 153 -14.83 -7.88 -6.16
N GLY A 154 -14.38 -6.82 -5.50
CA GLY A 154 -14.43 -5.44 -5.99
C GLY A 154 -14.32 -4.42 -4.85
N PRO A 155 -14.49 -3.12 -5.15
CA PRO A 155 -14.40 -2.07 -4.14
C PRO A 155 -15.44 -2.27 -3.03
N GLY A 156 -14.97 -2.45 -1.79
CA GLY A 156 -15.83 -2.67 -0.62
C GLY A 156 -16.54 -4.02 -0.60
N ARG A 157 -16.11 -5.00 -1.42
CA ARG A 157 -16.75 -6.31 -1.55
C ARG A 157 -15.74 -7.44 -1.45
N THR A 158 -16.12 -8.49 -0.73
CA THR A 158 -15.31 -9.68 -0.50
C THR A 158 -16.12 -10.94 -0.78
N VAL A 159 -15.49 -12.11 -0.73
CA VAL A 159 -16.17 -13.42 -0.80
C VAL A 159 -16.74 -13.89 0.54
N ARG A 160 -16.52 -13.13 1.63
CA ARG A 160 -17.06 -13.45 2.95
C ARG A 160 -18.59 -13.37 2.91
N LYS A 161 -19.27 -14.43 3.33
CA LYS A 161 -20.72 -14.43 3.53
C LYS A 161 -21.06 -13.62 4.78
N ARG A 162 -22.28 -13.10 4.87
CA ARG A 162 -22.70 -12.23 5.98
C ARG A 162 -22.68 -12.95 7.33
N ASP A 163 -23.02 -14.23 7.35
CA ASP A 163 -22.95 -15.14 8.51
C ASP A 163 -21.56 -15.76 8.77
N GLU A 164 -20.55 -15.39 8.00
CA GLU A 164 -19.17 -15.82 8.26
C GLU A 164 -18.43 -14.80 9.13
N VAL A 165 -17.54 -15.31 9.98
CA VAL A 165 -16.56 -14.56 10.76
C VAL A 165 -15.16 -14.92 10.23
N LEU A 166 -14.31 -13.92 10.01
CA LEU A 166 -12.88 -14.16 9.80
C LEU A 166 -12.29 -14.54 11.15
N ILE A 167 -11.67 -15.72 11.26
CA ILE A 167 -11.16 -16.27 12.52
C ILE A 167 -9.63 -16.26 12.62
N ALA A 168 -8.93 -16.31 11.48
CA ALA A 168 -7.47 -16.27 11.44
C ALA A 168 -6.95 -15.72 10.12
N ILE A 169 -5.78 -15.09 10.18
CA ILE A 169 -4.96 -14.69 9.02
C ILE A 169 -3.64 -15.45 9.13
N LEU A 170 -3.37 -16.33 8.16
CA LEU A 170 -2.22 -17.23 8.16
C LEU A 170 -1.16 -16.72 7.19
N VAL A 171 0.10 -16.69 7.64
CA VAL A 171 1.27 -16.38 6.81
C VAL A 171 2.29 -17.50 6.96
N LYS A 172 2.54 -18.23 5.87
CA LYS A 172 3.39 -19.43 5.88
C LYS A 172 4.88 -19.07 5.93
N PRO A 173 5.75 -19.93 6.50
CA PRO A 173 7.20 -19.71 6.57
C PRO A 173 7.85 -19.32 5.25
N GLU A 174 7.51 -19.99 4.16
CA GLU A 174 8.03 -19.73 2.81
C GLU A 174 7.71 -18.32 2.30
N ASP A 175 6.66 -17.70 2.84
CA ASP A 175 6.20 -16.38 2.45
C ASP A 175 6.83 -15.24 3.26
N TYR A 176 7.60 -15.52 4.32
CA TYR A 176 8.27 -14.49 5.12
C TYR A 176 9.73 -14.76 5.48
N ILE A 177 10.19 -16.01 5.51
CA ILE A 177 11.58 -16.33 5.85
C ILE A 177 12.53 -15.91 4.73
N GLY A 178 13.54 -15.12 5.11
CA GLY A 178 14.57 -14.61 4.21
C GLY A 178 14.15 -13.35 3.43
N TYR A 179 12.95 -12.82 3.68
CA TYR A 179 12.53 -11.57 3.05
C TYR A 179 12.87 -10.37 3.92
N SER A 180 13.33 -9.31 3.26
CA SER A 180 13.26 -7.93 3.74
C SER A 180 12.20 -7.19 2.93
N GLY A 181 11.69 -6.06 3.44
CA GLY A 181 10.68 -5.31 2.72
C GLY A 181 10.46 -3.92 3.26
N CYS A 182 9.69 -3.13 2.52
CA CYS A 182 9.31 -1.76 2.84
C CYS A 182 7.86 -1.52 2.43
N TYR A 183 7.13 -0.80 3.27
CA TYR A 183 5.84 -0.23 2.91
C TYR A 183 5.92 1.30 2.85
N ILE A 184 5.44 1.88 1.75
CA ILE A 184 5.34 3.32 1.57
C ILE A 184 3.86 3.69 1.35
N LYS A 185 3.40 4.70 2.08
CA LYS A 185 2.09 5.32 1.89
C LYS A 185 2.24 6.75 1.42
N TYR A 186 1.54 7.09 0.34
CA TYR A 186 1.39 8.47 -0.08
C TYR A 186 0.00 9.01 0.28
N GLY A 187 -0.02 10.16 0.95
CA GLY A 187 -1.21 10.90 1.37
C GLY A 187 -0.97 12.41 1.36
N LYS A 188 -2.03 13.23 1.49
CA LYS A 188 -1.90 14.70 1.48
C LYS A 188 -1.38 15.27 2.81
N ARG A 189 -1.45 14.50 3.90
CA ARG A 189 -0.97 14.86 5.24
C ARG A 189 -0.40 13.63 5.96
N ARG A 190 0.53 13.87 6.89
CA ARG A 190 1.31 12.82 7.60
C ARG A 190 0.50 11.87 8.49
N SER A 191 -0.71 12.24 8.90
CA SER A 191 -1.54 11.44 9.82
C SER A 191 -3.03 11.68 9.55
N MET A 192 -3.89 10.77 10.01
CA MET A 192 -5.34 10.79 9.77
C MET A 192 -5.70 10.78 8.28
N GLU A 193 -4.86 10.21 7.42
CA GLU A 193 -5.02 10.28 5.96
C GLU A 193 -5.39 8.94 5.34
N ILE A 194 -6.30 8.99 4.38
CA ILE A 194 -6.63 7.84 3.52
C ILE A 194 -5.61 7.80 2.40
N ALA A 195 -5.02 6.62 2.17
CA ALA A 195 -4.02 6.44 1.13
C ALA A 195 -4.51 7.01 -0.22
N THR A 196 -3.69 7.88 -0.81
CA THR A 196 -3.78 8.12 -2.25
C THR A 196 -3.19 6.93 -2.98
N LEU A 197 -2.09 6.37 -2.47
CA LEU A 197 -1.49 5.12 -2.90
C LEU A 197 -0.77 4.46 -1.72
N GLY A 198 -0.80 3.13 -1.65
CA GLY A 198 0.06 2.34 -0.77
C GLY A 198 0.84 1.33 -1.60
N CYS A 199 2.13 1.16 -1.32
CA CYS A 199 3.01 0.24 -2.04
C CYS A 199 3.81 -0.58 -1.03
N CYS A 200 3.78 -1.90 -1.18
CA CYS A 200 4.63 -2.83 -0.46
C CYS A 200 5.57 -3.51 -1.45
N VAL A 201 6.87 -3.43 -1.22
CA VAL A 201 7.87 -4.24 -1.95
C VAL A 201 8.66 -5.05 -0.96
N ARG A 202 8.86 -6.32 -1.28
CA ARG A 202 9.64 -7.28 -0.49
C ARG A 202 10.62 -8.00 -1.40
N VAL A 203 11.82 -8.29 -0.90
CA VAL A 203 12.85 -9.02 -1.64
C VAL A 203 13.41 -10.13 -0.78
N LYS A 204 13.77 -11.24 -1.41
CA LYS A 204 14.64 -12.26 -0.85
C LYS A 204 15.97 -12.18 -1.58
N LEU A 205 17.04 -11.95 -0.84
CA LEU A 205 18.38 -11.80 -1.40
C LEU A 205 19.17 -13.11 -1.28
N GLU A 206 19.98 -13.39 -2.29
CA GLU A 206 20.95 -14.49 -2.29
C GLU A 206 22.34 -13.94 -2.60
N ALA A 207 23.34 -14.35 -1.82
CA ALA A 207 24.72 -13.93 -2.06
C ALA A 207 25.25 -14.59 -3.33
N VAL A 208 25.88 -13.80 -4.20
CA VAL A 208 26.50 -14.29 -5.43
C VAL A 208 27.96 -14.60 -5.13
N ASP A 209 28.37 -15.86 -5.31
CA ASP A 209 29.77 -16.24 -5.19
C ASP A 209 30.61 -15.50 -6.24
N ALA A 210 31.67 -14.81 -5.79
CA ALA A 210 32.57 -14.02 -6.64
C ALA A 210 33.17 -14.81 -7.83
N LYS A 211 33.16 -16.15 -7.78
CA LYS A 211 33.66 -17.02 -8.85
C LYS A 211 32.70 -17.18 -10.04
N GLN A 212 31.43 -16.81 -9.92
CA GLN A 212 30.48 -16.84 -11.05
C GLN A 212 30.38 -15.50 -11.79
N ALA A 213 30.82 -14.39 -11.18
CA ALA A 213 30.78 -13.06 -11.79
C ALA A 213 31.75 -12.91 -12.99
N GLU A 214 32.82 -13.72 -13.06
CA GLU A 214 33.82 -13.65 -14.14
C GLU A 214 33.48 -14.49 -15.37
N ALA A 215 32.42 -15.31 -15.34
CA ALA A 215 32.08 -16.22 -16.45
C ALA A 215 31.18 -15.60 -17.55
N GLY A 216 30.78 -14.32 -17.39
CA GLY A 216 29.88 -13.61 -18.31
C GLY A 216 30.57 -12.78 -19.40
N GLU A 217 31.87 -12.52 -19.30
CA GLU A 217 32.61 -11.68 -20.24
C GLU A 217 33.69 -12.46 -21.02
N THR A 218 33.29 -13.44 -21.84
CA THR A 218 34.18 -13.91 -22.91
C THR A 218 33.42 -14.22 -24.19
N GLY A 219 33.51 -13.29 -25.13
CA GLY A 219 33.11 -13.42 -26.52
C GLY A 219 33.33 -12.10 -27.26
N GLY A 220 34.58 -11.65 -27.44
CA GLY A 220 35.25 -11.63 -28.75
C GLY A 220 34.74 -10.46 -29.61
N THR A 221 35.55 -9.47 -29.98
CA THR A 221 36.57 -9.61 -31.03
C THR A 221 37.55 -8.44 -30.93
N GLN A 222 38.85 -8.73 -30.92
CA GLN A 222 39.91 -7.75 -31.12
C GLN A 222 40.03 -7.46 -32.62
N ASP A 223 40.10 -6.18 -33.00
CA ASP A 223 40.89 -5.80 -34.16
C ASP A 223 41.60 -4.47 -33.92
N SER A 224 42.86 -4.47 -34.34
CA SER A 224 43.88 -3.48 -34.12
C SER A 224 44.01 -2.57 -35.33
N SER A 225 44.00 -1.25 -35.15
CA SER A 225 44.85 -0.36 -35.96
C SER A 225 45.08 0.98 -35.27
N THR A 226 46.37 1.25 -35.06
CA THR A 226 46.95 2.52 -34.64
C THR A 226 46.89 3.56 -35.74
N THR A 227 46.52 4.80 -35.40
CA THR A 227 47.26 6.00 -35.84
C THR A 227 47.08 7.14 -34.85
N ARG A 228 48.21 7.73 -34.45
CA ARG A 228 48.34 8.95 -33.62
C ARG A 228 47.66 10.15 -34.28
N ARG A 229 47.01 10.99 -33.48
CA ARG A 229 47.17 12.46 -33.53
C ARG A 229 47.03 13.01 -32.10
N GLU A 230 48.09 13.67 -31.68
CA GLU A 230 48.12 14.55 -30.50
C GLU A 230 47.40 15.84 -30.88
N ASP A 231 46.38 16.21 -30.11
CA ASP A 231 45.98 17.61 -30.01
C ASP A 231 45.53 17.88 -28.57
N ALA A 232 46.23 18.82 -27.96
CA ALA A 232 46.04 19.29 -26.61
C ALA A 232 44.75 20.12 -26.51
N ALA A 233 43.86 19.74 -25.60
CA ALA A 233 42.77 20.58 -25.13
C ALA A 233 42.56 20.36 -23.63
N SER A 234 42.87 21.42 -22.88
CA SER A 234 42.34 21.80 -21.57
C SER A 234 41.67 20.71 -20.72
N THR A 235 42.39 20.26 -19.70
CA THR A 235 41.87 19.48 -18.58
C THR A 235 40.93 20.36 -17.75
N GLU A 236 39.64 20.39 -18.10
CA GLU A 236 38.60 20.64 -17.11
C GLU A 236 38.43 19.35 -16.31
N GLN A 237 39.01 19.31 -15.11
CA GLN A 237 38.61 18.37 -14.07
C GLN A 237 37.15 18.70 -13.72
N LYS A 238 36.21 18.07 -14.42
CA LYS A 238 34.89 17.81 -13.84
C LYS A 238 35.13 16.82 -12.72
N ASP A 239 34.99 17.30 -11.49
CA ASP A 239 34.73 16.45 -10.34
C ASP A 239 33.52 15.58 -10.69
N ALA A 240 33.79 14.36 -11.14
CA ALA A 240 32.79 13.31 -11.23
C ALA A 240 32.42 13.02 -9.78
N ALA A 241 31.40 13.71 -9.27
CA ALA A 241 30.57 13.19 -8.20
C ALA A 241 29.99 11.88 -8.75
N GLY A 242 30.73 10.79 -8.56
CA GLY A 242 30.30 9.47 -8.97
C GLY A 242 28.93 9.24 -8.39
N SER A 243 27.97 8.85 -9.24
CA SER A 243 26.66 8.41 -8.77
C SER A 243 26.90 7.44 -7.62
N PRO A 244 26.21 7.61 -6.47
CA PRO A 244 26.41 6.71 -5.34
C PRO A 244 26.23 5.28 -5.80
N ALA A 245 27.14 4.39 -5.39
CA ALA A 245 27.04 2.98 -5.73
C ALA A 245 25.67 2.45 -5.30
N LEU A 246 24.97 1.79 -6.23
CA LEU A 246 23.67 1.21 -5.93
C LEU A 246 23.79 0.18 -4.81
N PRO A 247 22.78 0.09 -3.93
CA PRO A 247 22.79 -0.92 -2.87
C PRO A 247 22.69 -2.32 -3.47
N GLY A 248 23.19 -3.34 -2.75
CA GLY A 248 22.99 -4.74 -3.13
C GLY A 248 24.17 -5.43 -3.82
N ALA A 249 25.34 -4.78 -3.91
CA ALA A 249 26.53 -5.39 -4.51
C ALA A 249 26.86 -6.77 -3.89
N GLY A 250 27.05 -7.77 -4.75
CA GLY A 250 27.29 -9.16 -4.34
C GLY A 250 26.03 -9.95 -3.99
N PHE A 251 24.84 -9.43 -4.28
CA PHE A 251 23.56 -10.12 -4.07
C PHE A 251 22.72 -10.15 -5.34
N SER A 252 21.91 -11.19 -5.50
CA SER A 252 20.85 -11.30 -6.50
C SER A 252 19.46 -11.29 -5.85
N LEU A 253 18.44 -10.92 -6.63
CA LEU A 253 17.03 -10.92 -6.23
C LEU A 253 16.43 -12.33 -6.36
N ALA A 254 16.71 -13.22 -5.41
CA ALA A 254 16.19 -14.60 -5.43
C ALA A 254 14.64 -14.67 -5.47
N ASP A 255 13.96 -13.68 -4.87
CA ASP A 255 12.53 -13.44 -5.07
C ASP A 255 12.19 -11.97 -4.87
N VAL A 256 11.12 -11.49 -5.52
CA VAL A 256 10.58 -10.14 -5.36
C VAL A 256 9.06 -10.24 -5.25
N ARG A 257 8.46 -9.47 -4.35
CA ARG A 257 7.00 -9.38 -4.18
C ARG A 257 6.55 -7.93 -4.13
N ILE A 258 5.58 -7.57 -4.97
CA ILE A 258 5.16 -6.18 -5.21
C ILE A 258 3.65 -6.09 -5.08
N GLY A 259 3.17 -5.34 -4.08
CA GLY A 259 1.75 -5.17 -3.80
C GLY A 259 1.34 -3.72 -3.74
N TYR A 260 0.12 -3.43 -4.16
CA TYR A 260 -0.44 -2.08 -4.14
C TYR A 260 -1.83 -2.01 -3.50
N GLY A 261 -2.04 -0.92 -2.76
CA GLY A 261 -3.35 -0.40 -2.41
C GLY A 261 -3.68 0.81 -3.29
N VAL A 262 -4.96 0.99 -3.62
CA VAL A 262 -5.49 2.12 -4.44
C VAL A 262 -4.92 2.24 -5.86
N ALA A 263 -4.19 1.22 -6.35
CA ALA A 263 -3.71 1.12 -7.73
C ALA A 263 -4.68 0.36 -8.66
N ALA A 264 -5.74 -0.22 -8.12
CA ALA A 264 -6.77 -0.98 -8.84
C ALA A 264 -8.09 -0.96 -8.03
N PRO A 265 -9.20 -1.55 -8.54
CA PRO A 265 -10.46 -1.67 -7.80
C PRO A 265 -10.39 -2.48 -6.50
N THR A 266 -9.32 -3.23 -6.28
CA THR A 266 -9.00 -4.00 -5.07
C THR A 266 -7.48 -3.91 -4.82
N PRO A 267 -6.97 -4.28 -3.63
CA PRO A 267 -5.54 -4.49 -3.45
C PRO A 267 -5.04 -5.57 -4.43
N ILE A 268 -3.88 -5.36 -5.05
CA ILE A 268 -3.33 -6.25 -6.09
C ILE A 268 -1.85 -6.57 -5.86
N ARG A 269 -1.38 -7.61 -6.57
CA ARG A 269 0.01 -8.04 -6.66
C ARG A 269 0.49 -8.04 -8.11
N CYS A 270 1.67 -7.49 -8.38
CA CYS A 270 2.25 -7.33 -9.72
C CYS A 270 3.14 -8.53 -10.10
N ARG A 271 2.54 -9.71 -10.26
CA ARG A 271 3.27 -10.98 -10.43
C ARG A 271 4.11 -11.04 -11.72
N LYS A 272 3.72 -10.36 -12.80
CA LYS A 272 4.50 -10.36 -14.04
C LYS A 272 5.82 -9.62 -13.84
N THR A 273 5.75 -8.46 -13.20
CA THR A 273 6.93 -7.66 -12.87
C THR A 273 7.85 -8.41 -11.90
N GLU A 274 7.30 -9.08 -10.88
CA GLU A 274 8.06 -9.92 -9.95
C GLU A 274 8.91 -10.97 -10.68
N GLN A 275 8.31 -11.65 -11.66
CA GLN A 275 8.98 -12.69 -12.44
C GLN A 275 10.12 -12.14 -13.31
N MET A 276 10.02 -10.89 -13.78
CA MET A 276 11.08 -10.25 -14.58
C MET A 276 12.30 -9.88 -13.73
N LEU A 277 12.08 -9.46 -12.49
CA LEU A 277 13.15 -9.04 -11.57
C LEU A 277 13.88 -10.22 -10.92
N LYS A 278 13.22 -11.38 -10.83
CA LYS A 278 13.75 -12.57 -10.17
C LYS A 278 15.05 -13.04 -10.82
N GLY A 279 16.09 -13.18 -10.00
CA GLY A 279 17.43 -13.61 -10.39
C GLY A 279 18.35 -12.49 -10.88
N MET A 280 17.85 -11.26 -11.06
CA MET A 280 18.68 -10.12 -11.44
C MET A 280 19.64 -9.72 -10.31
N SER A 281 20.77 -9.10 -10.66
CA SER A 281 21.67 -8.52 -9.66
C SER A 281 20.98 -7.38 -8.91
N ALA A 282 21.14 -7.35 -7.59
CA ALA A 282 20.47 -6.35 -6.74
C ALA A 282 21.08 -4.94 -6.89
N ASP A 283 22.29 -4.83 -7.45
CA ASP A 283 22.98 -3.58 -7.76
C ASP A 283 22.92 -3.19 -9.25
N ASP A 284 22.19 -3.95 -10.08
CA ASP A 284 21.98 -3.58 -11.49
C ASP A 284 21.01 -2.39 -11.59
N PRO A 285 21.43 -1.24 -12.14
CA PRO A 285 20.53 -0.09 -12.35
C PRO A 285 19.23 -0.43 -13.10
N ALA A 286 19.26 -1.43 -13.99
CA ALA A 286 18.11 -1.80 -14.81
C ALA A 286 16.90 -2.28 -13.99
N ILE A 287 17.09 -2.81 -12.77
CA ILE A 287 15.97 -3.27 -11.93
C ILE A 287 14.98 -2.13 -11.61
N TYR A 288 15.48 -0.90 -11.50
CA TYR A 288 14.65 0.28 -11.19
C TYR A 288 13.81 0.73 -12.39
N ASP A 289 14.36 0.61 -13.60
CA ASP A 289 13.63 0.90 -14.84
C ASP A 289 12.59 -0.18 -15.15
N ILE A 290 12.96 -1.45 -14.95
CA ILE A 290 12.05 -2.60 -15.12
C ILE A 290 10.87 -2.49 -14.15
N ILE A 291 11.15 -2.31 -12.85
CA ILE A 291 10.05 -2.23 -11.88
C ILE A 291 9.16 -1.01 -12.15
N ALA A 292 9.73 0.15 -12.49
CA ALA A 292 8.95 1.35 -12.78
C ALA A 292 8.07 1.19 -14.02
N THR A 293 8.54 0.47 -15.04
CA THR A 293 7.84 0.32 -16.31
C THR A 293 6.75 -0.75 -16.22
N HIS A 294 7.06 -1.94 -15.71
CA HIS A 294 6.15 -3.08 -15.84
C HIS A 294 5.06 -3.14 -14.77
N VAL A 295 5.24 -2.53 -13.59
CA VAL A 295 4.13 -2.43 -12.62
C VAL A 295 2.96 -1.63 -13.19
N GLU A 296 3.22 -0.65 -14.08
CA GLU A 296 2.19 0.17 -14.71
C GLU A 296 1.25 -0.67 -15.59
N GLU A 297 1.76 -1.71 -16.22
CA GLU A 297 1.01 -2.58 -17.12
C GLU A 297 0.02 -3.49 -16.35
N GLU A 298 0.22 -3.66 -15.04
CA GLU A 298 -0.59 -4.53 -14.17
C GLU A 298 -1.60 -3.74 -13.31
N VAL A 299 -1.36 -2.45 -13.10
CA VAL A 299 -2.22 -1.57 -12.29
C VAL A 299 -3.32 -0.91 -13.14
N HIS A 300 -4.45 -0.60 -12.50
CA HIS A 300 -5.61 0.01 -13.15
C HIS A 300 -6.19 1.15 -12.28
N PRO A 301 -5.41 2.21 -11.98
CA PRO A 301 -5.88 3.28 -11.11
C PRO A 301 -6.98 4.10 -11.78
N ARG A 302 -7.91 4.61 -10.96
CA ARG A 302 -8.97 5.53 -11.40
C ARG A 302 -8.71 6.96 -10.93
N SER A 303 -9.22 7.93 -11.68
CA SER A 303 -9.34 9.31 -11.18
C SER A 303 -10.35 9.37 -10.04
N SER A 304 -10.06 10.24 -9.06
CA SER A 304 -10.89 10.48 -7.89
C SER A 304 -10.66 11.90 -7.36
N TRP A 305 -11.49 12.33 -6.42
CA TRP A 305 -11.29 13.62 -5.73
C TRP A 305 -9.94 13.72 -5.00
N ARG A 306 -9.30 12.59 -4.66
CA ARG A 306 -7.99 12.57 -3.99
C ARG A 306 -6.85 12.87 -4.96
N ALA A 307 -6.89 12.28 -6.15
CA ALA A 307 -5.85 12.32 -7.16
C ALA A 307 -6.38 11.88 -8.53
N SER A 308 -5.82 12.45 -9.60
CA SER A 308 -6.04 12.00 -10.98
C SER A 308 -5.37 10.65 -11.24
N LYS A 309 -5.79 9.96 -12.30
CA LYS A 309 -5.18 8.71 -12.75
C LYS A 309 -3.70 8.89 -13.10
N GLU A 310 -3.38 9.95 -13.83
CA GLU A 310 -2.03 10.24 -14.33
C GLU A 310 -1.05 10.47 -13.16
N PHE A 311 -1.50 11.22 -12.15
CA PHE A 311 -0.71 11.41 -10.94
C PHE A 311 -0.50 10.10 -10.15
N ARG A 312 -1.53 9.23 -10.08
CA ARG A 312 -1.38 7.90 -9.46
C ARG A 312 -0.39 7.03 -10.22
N VAL A 313 -0.43 7.06 -11.56
CA VAL A 313 0.54 6.31 -12.38
C VAL A 313 1.96 6.77 -12.08
N GLN A 314 2.22 8.07 -12.01
CA GLN A 314 3.54 8.58 -11.63
C GLN A 314 3.96 8.09 -10.23
N LEU A 315 3.06 8.16 -9.24
CA LEU A 315 3.32 7.68 -7.88
C LEU A 315 3.60 6.17 -7.83
N ILE A 316 2.89 5.38 -8.63
CA ILE A 316 3.09 3.92 -8.72
C ILE A 316 4.54 3.63 -9.10
N ARG A 317 5.02 4.22 -10.21
CA ARG A 317 6.41 3.99 -10.67
C ARG A 317 7.44 4.41 -9.63
N GLU A 318 7.24 5.59 -9.03
CA GLU A 318 8.20 6.17 -8.10
C GLU A 318 8.25 5.42 -6.76
N MET A 319 7.10 5.06 -6.21
CA MET A 319 7.02 4.32 -4.95
C MET A 319 7.56 2.90 -5.12
N ALA A 320 7.38 2.25 -6.27
CA ALA A 320 7.97 0.92 -6.55
C ALA A 320 9.50 0.95 -6.41
N LYS A 321 10.16 1.90 -7.08
CA LYS A 321 11.61 2.05 -7.05
C LYS A 321 12.13 2.27 -5.64
N ARG A 322 11.53 3.23 -4.91
CA ARG A 322 11.95 3.56 -3.54
C ARG A 322 11.74 2.40 -2.59
N ALA A 323 10.60 1.73 -2.68
CA ALA A 323 10.31 0.57 -1.84
C ALA A 323 11.25 -0.61 -2.15
N LEU A 324 11.61 -0.82 -3.43
CA LEU A 324 12.60 -1.82 -3.83
C LEU A 324 13.99 -1.50 -3.27
N GLU A 325 14.45 -0.26 -3.42
CA GLU A 325 15.74 0.20 -2.90
C GLU A 325 15.83 -0.02 -1.38
N GLN A 326 14.79 0.40 -0.64
CA GLN A 326 14.73 0.21 0.81
C GLN A 326 14.65 -1.27 1.20
N ALA A 327 13.91 -2.09 0.45
CA ALA A 327 13.86 -3.54 0.69
C ALA A 327 15.25 -4.17 0.54
N ILE A 328 16.01 -3.80 -0.50
CA ILE A 328 17.38 -4.28 -0.72
C ILE A 328 18.31 -3.80 0.39
N LEU A 329 18.29 -2.49 0.72
CA LEU A 329 19.09 -1.90 1.80
C LEU A 329 18.87 -2.61 3.14
N ARG A 330 17.60 -2.91 3.48
CA ARG A 330 17.25 -3.66 4.69
C ARG A 330 17.74 -5.10 4.63
N GLY A 331 17.65 -5.75 3.47
CA GLY A 331 18.12 -7.12 3.26
C GLY A 331 19.62 -7.28 3.46
N ILE A 332 20.41 -6.25 3.13
CA ILE A 332 21.87 -6.23 3.36
C ILE A 332 22.28 -5.59 4.71
N GLY A 333 21.33 -5.32 5.59
CA GLY A 333 21.59 -4.75 6.93
C GLY A 333 21.98 -3.26 6.96
N LYS A 334 21.72 -2.50 5.89
CA LYS A 334 22.04 -1.06 5.78
C LYS A 334 20.80 -0.15 5.74
N GLY A 335 19.60 -0.70 5.76
CA GLY A 335 18.35 0.06 5.73
C GLY A 335 17.95 0.64 7.09
N THR A 336 17.19 1.73 7.07
CA THR A 336 16.57 2.28 8.29
C THR A 336 15.34 1.45 8.69
N PRO A 337 15.15 1.15 9.99
CA PRO A 337 13.86 0.70 10.49
C PRO A 337 12.82 1.79 10.23
N GLY A 338 11.75 1.47 9.48
CA GLY A 338 10.78 2.48 9.06
C GLY A 338 9.77 2.76 10.16
N ALA A 339 9.81 3.97 10.72
CA ALA A 339 8.57 4.66 11.04
C ALA A 339 8.06 5.23 9.71
N GLY A 340 7.12 4.52 9.06
CA GLY A 340 6.59 4.76 7.71
C GLY A 340 7.11 6.02 7.00
N ASP A 341 8.04 5.84 6.04
CA ASP A 341 8.63 6.94 5.28
C ASP A 341 7.53 7.74 4.56
N PHE A 342 7.15 8.85 5.19
CA PHE A 342 6.19 9.79 4.65
C PHE A 342 6.93 10.70 3.67
N LEU A 343 6.85 10.40 2.38
CA LEU A 343 7.56 11.17 1.36
C LEU A 343 7.18 12.66 1.43
N PRO A 344 8.13 13.59 1.72
CA PRO A 344 7.92 14.99 1.41
C PRO A 344 7.90 15.18 -0.12
N VAL A 345 6.98 16.01 -0.61
CA VAL A 345 6.85 16.31 -2.05
C VAL A 345 7.97 17.25 -2.49
N GLU A 346 9.12 16.70 -2.86
CA GLU A 346 10.01 17.36 -3.82
C GLU A 346 9.94 16.59 -5.14
N LEU A 347 8.98 16.98 -5.97
CA LEU A 347 8.90 16.55 -7.36
C LEU A 347 9.69 17.56 -8.19
N GLU A 348 10.80 17.12 -8.77
CA GLU A 348 11.41 17.82 -9.90
C GLU A 348 10.34 17.97 -11.00
N GLY A 349 9.91 19.21 -11.27
CA GLY A 349 8.92 19.48 -12.32
C GLY A 349 7.86 20.52 -11.98
N LYS A 350 7.71 20.95 -10.72
CA LYS A 350 6.77 22.03 -10.38
C LYS A 350 7.09 23.39 -11.04
N GLN A 351 8.31 23.59 -11.51
CA GLN A 351 8.70 24.83 -12.18
C GLN A 351 8.01 25.00 -13.55
N LYS A 352 7.88 23.92 -14.35
CA LYS A 352 7.38 24.04 -15.73
C LYS A 352 5.86 24.17 -15.84
N MET A 353 5.09 23.58 -14.93
CA MET A 353 3.61 23.62 -15.00
C MET A 353 3.03 24.95 -14.50
N ARG A 354 3.78 25.69 -13.67
CA ARG A 354 3.36 27.01 -13.17
C ARG A 354 3.43 28.08 -14.25
N GLU A 355 4.38 27.97 -15.17
CA GLU A 355 4.57 28.92 -16.28
C GLU A 355 3.49 28.76 -17.36
N THR A 356 3.03 27.53 -17.62
CA THR A 356 1.98 27.26 -18.63
C THR A 356 0.60 27.74 -18.15
N MET A 357 0.27 27.57 -16.87
CA MET A 357 -1.03 28.02 -16.33
C MET A 357 -1.15 29.54 -16.20
N THR A 358 -0.06 30.27 -15.98
CA THR A 358 -0.08 31.73 -15.91
C THR A 358 -0.33 32.40 -17.26
N GLN A 359 0.00 31.74 -18.38
CA GLN A 359 -0.24 32.28 -19.72
C GLN A 359 -1.72 32.14 -20.13
N ASP A 360 -2.36 31.00 -19.88
CA ASP A 360 -3.77 30.77 -20.22
C ASP A 360 -4.73 31.66 -19.41
N THR A 361 -4.44 31.90 -18.13
CA THR A 361 -5.31 32.78 -17.30
C THR A 361 -5.24 34.26 -17.67
N ALA A 362 -4.14 34.72 -18.28
CA ALA A 362 -3.96 36.12 -18.70
C ALA A 362 -4.62 36.46 -20.05
N GLU A 363 -4.97 35.44 -20.84
CA GLU A 363 -5.64 35.59 -22.14
C GLU A 363 -7.18 35.60 -21.97
N VAL A 364 -7.70 34.82 -21.01
CA VAL A 364 -9.14 34.78 -20.69
C VAL A 364 -9.62 36.04 -19.94
N ALA A 365 -8.76 36.71 -19.18
CA ALA A 365 -9.13 37.92 -18.43
C ALA A 365 -9.24 39.18 -19.32
N ARG A 366 -8.67 39.19 -20.53
CA ARG A 366 -8.70 40.36 -21.43
C ARG A 366 -9.92 40.43 -22.34
N THR A 367 -10.73 39.38 -22.41
CA THR A 367 -11.93 39.31 -23.26
C THR A 367 -13.23 39.63 -22.52
N ALA A 368 -13.20 39.80 -21.19
CA ALA A 368 -14.40 39.93 -20.36
C ALA A 368 -14.78 41.36 -19.92
N ASP A 369 -13.93 42.37 -20.12
CA ASP A 369 -14.17 43.73 -19.58
C ASP A 369 -14.74 44.73 -20.61
N GLY A 370 -15.32 44.21 -21.70
CA GLY A 370 -15.92 44.99 -22.78
C GLY A 370 -17.43 45.20 -22.62
N GLY A 371 -17.85 45.93 -21.59
CA GLY A 371 -19.12 46.67 -21.65
C GLY A 371 -20.11 46.43 -20.52
N LYS A 372 -20.41 47.50 -19.77
CA LYS A 372 -21.77 48.05 -19.61
C LYS A 372 -21.74 49.36 -18.80
N ASP A 373 -21.97 50.44 -19.52
CA ASP A 373 -22.48 51.72 -19.03
C ASP A 373 -23.97 51.56 -18.66
N THR A 374 -24.40 51.99 -17.47
CA THR A 374 -25.68 52.71 -17.26
C THR A 374 -25.72 53.40 -15.89
N GLY A 375 -26.15 54.67 -15.92
CA GLY A 375 -26.02 55.64 -14.83
C GLY A 375 -27.07 55.57 -13.72
N CYS A 376 -26.69 56.20 -12.61
CA CYS A 376 -27.46 56.37 -11.37
C CYS A 376 -28.36 57.62 -11.47
N GLY A 377 -29.67 57.44 -11.27
CA GLY A 377 -30.69 58.49 -11.13
C GLY A 377 -31.32 58.46 -9.73
N LYS A 378 -31.41 59.64 -9.12
CA LYS A 378 -31.83 59.93 -7.75
C LYS A 378 -33.33 59.70 -7.47
N GLY A 379 -33.64 59.39 -6.22
CA GLY A 379 -34.66 60.11 -5.43
C GLY A 379 -35.96 59.36 -5.10
N GLY A 380 -36.45 59.56 -3.87
CA GLY A 380 -37.88 59.46 -3.55
C GLY A 380 -38.23 58.69 -2.27
N GLU A 381 -38.62 59.43 -1.25
CA GLU A 381 -39.18 59.01 0.04
C GLU A 381 -40.53 58.26 -0.10
N HIS A 382 -40.85 57.38 0.87
CA HIS A 382 -42.02 57.59 1.76
C HIS A 382 -42.16 56.49 2.84
N HIS A 383 -42.58 56.96 4.03
CA HIS A 383 -43.20 56.23 5.14
C HIS A 383 -44.30 55.23 4.65
N ALA A 384 -44.63 54.14 5.33
CA ALA A 384 -44.65 53.84 6.77
C ALA A 384 -44.39 52.35 7.04
#